data_AF-A0A7K1S567-F1
#
_entry.id   AF-A0A7K1S567-F1
#
_cell.length_a   1.000
_cell.length_b   1.000
_cell.length_c   1.000
_cell.angle_alpha   90.00
_cell.angle_beta   90.00
_cell.angle_gamma   90.00
#
_symmetry.space_group_name_H-M   'P 1'
#
loop_
_entity.id
_entity.type
_entity.pdbx_description
1 polymer ?
#
loop_
_entity_poly.entity_id
_entity_poly.type
_entity_poly.pdbx_seq_one_letter_code
_entity_poly.pdbx_strand_id
1 'polypeptide(L)'
;MEPGKWMSFGMLFIFLSAGCTKENKDQSNLTSNFYQQKPQATIEQLVAEVDNGGFNQYFFNSSGVDCFETLKALKKRGKTQTAQILQRAIHLINPENLPENQLVEKLRNRAVNELDDEQVNRELSKLDSLFYKEPDGPLIP
;
A
#
# COMPACT_ATOMS: atom_id res chain seq x y z
N MET A 1 8.62 56.47 6.49
CA MET A 1 8.54 55.10 5.97
C MET A 1 7.22 54.98 5.25
N GLU A 2 7.25 55.09 3.93
CA GLU A 2 6.11 54.88 3.04
C GLU A 2 6.44 53.77 2.03
N PRO A 3 5.44 53.00 1.57
CA PRO A 3 5.63 51.81 0.75
C PRO A 3 5.88 52.13 -0.73
N GLY A 4 6.89 51.46 -1.29
CA GLY A 4 7.31 51.58 -2.68
C GLY A 4 6.34 50.96 -3.67
N LYS A 5 5.96 51.77 -4.66
CA LYS A 5 5.30 51.39 -5.91
C LYS A 5 6.35 51.52 -7.01
N TRP A 6 6.66 50.45 -7.73
CA TRP A 6 7.46 50.52 -8.96
C TRP A 6 6.79 49.70 -10.06
N MET A 7 6.48 50.40 -11.14
CA MET A 7 6.11 49.89 -12.46
C MET A 7 7.37 49.35 -13.16
N SER A 8 7.21 48.39 -14.09
CA SER A 8 8.05 48.42 -15.30
C SER A 8 7.41 47.73 -16.51
N PHE A 9 7.22 48.56 -17.53
CA PHE A 9 7.45 48.40 -18.97
C PHE A 9 7.21 47.06 -19.68
N GLY A 10 6.41 47.15 -20.74
CA GLY A 10 6.04 46.04 -21.62
C GLY A 10 7.12 45.59 -22.61
N MET A 11 6.81 44.48 -23.28
CA MET A 11 7.54 44.02 -24.46
C MET A 11 6.58 43.30 -25.42
N LEU A 12 6.28 44.01 -26.50
CA LEU A 12 6.16 43.61 -27.91
C LEU A 12 5.90 42.13 -28.25
N PHE A 13 4.77 41.91 -28.94
CA PHE A 13 4.45 40.71 -29.72
C PHE A 13 5.40 40.54 -30.91
N ILE A 14 5.92 39.32 -31.12
CA ILE A 14 6.44 38.86 -32.42
C ILE A 14 5.74 37.55 -32.78
N PHE A 15 5.12 37.51 -33.95
CA PHE A 15 4.53 36.31 -34.56
C PHE A 15 5.48 35.71 -35.61
N LEU A 16 5.30 34.38 -35.80
CA LEU A 16 5.69 33.51 -36.93
C LEU A 16 7.12 32.95 -36.99
N SER A 17 7.24 31.62 -36.82
CA SER A 17 7.32 30.70 -37.98
C SER A 17 7.26 29.23 -37.54
N ALA A 18 6.78 28.39 -38.46
CA ALA A 18 6.54 26.96 -38.29
C ALA A 18 7.81 26.16 -38.00
N GLY A 19 7.76 25.31 -36.97
CA GLY A 19 8.74 24.29 -36.66
C GLY A 19 8.03 23.08 -36.06
N CYS A 20 7.97 22.01 -36.84
CA CYS A 20 7.44 20.71 -36.46
C CYS A 20 8.08 20.21 -35.15
N THR A 21 7.28 19.99 -34.11
CA THR A 21 7.64 19.09 -33.02
C THR A 21 6.50 18.09 -32.86
N LYS A 22 6.79 16.83 -33.21
CA LYS A 22 5.95 15.70 -32.85
C LYS A 22 6.02 15.58 -31.33
N GLU A 23 4.99 16.03 -30.62
CA GLU A 23 4.85 15.71 -29.21
C GLU A 23 4.67 14.20 -29.07
N ASN A 24 5.64 13.59 -28.38
CA ASN A 24 5.76 12.17 -28.12
C ASN A 24 4.53 11.67 -27.34
N LYS A 25 3.74 10.82 -27.98
CA LYS A 25 2.77 9.94 -27.32
C LYS A 25 3.53 8.79 -26.66
N ASP A 26 4.02 8.97 -25.44
CA ASP A 26 4.47 7.81 -24.64
C ASP A 26 4.41 8.03 -23.12
N GLN A 27 3.27 8.52 -22.63
CA GLN A 27 2.95 8.49 -21.18
C GLN A 27 1.86 7.46 -20.83
N SER A 28 1.25 6.82 -21.82
CA SER A 28 0.16 5.85 -21.61
C SER A 28 0.62 4.40 -21.40
N ASN A 29 1.88 4.07 -21.72
CA ASN A 29 2.42 2.70 -21.58
C ASN A 29 3.22 2.46 -20.29
N LEU A 30 3.61 3.52 -19.57
CA LEU A 30 4.33 3.40 -18.30
C LEU A 30 3.39 3.06 -17.13
N THR A 31 2.13 3.47 -17.21
CA THR A 31 1.13 3.25 -16.17
C THR A 31 0.54 1.84 -16.22
N SER A 32 0.35 1.26 -17.42
CA SER A 32 -0.27 -0.06 -17.59
C SER A 32 0.57 -1.21 -17.04
N ASN A 33 1.90 -1.13 -17.10
CA ASN A 33 2.80 -2.14 -16.53
C ASN A 33 2.86 -2.12 -15.01
N PHE A 34 2.57 -0.99 -14.35
CA PHE A 34 2.47 -0.93 -12.88
C PHE A 34 1.20 -1.61 -12.36
N TYR A 35 0.06 -1.45 -13.05
CA TYR A 35 -1.20 -2.08 -12.65
C TYR A 35 -1.19 -3.61 -12.80
N GLN A 36 -0.35 -4.15 -13.68
CA GLN A 36 -0.15 -5.59 -13.86
C GLN A 36 0.77 -6.22 -12.78
N GLN A 37 1.50 -5.42 -11.99
CA GLN A 37 2.45 -5.90 -10.96
C GLN A 37 1.85 -6.03 -9.55
N LYS A 38 0.57 -5.71 -9.36
CA LYS A 38 -0.08 -5.62 -8.05
C LYS A 38 0.06 -6.87 -7.15
N PRO A 39 -0.07 -8.13 -7.64
CA PRO A 39 -0.10 -9.30 -6.75
C PRO A 39 1.25 -9.73 -6.16
N GLN A 40 2.37 -9.38 -6.81
CA GLN A 40 3.70 -9.73 -6.30
C GLN A 40 4.18 -8.69 -5.29
N ALA A 41 3.99 -7.41 -5.61
CA ALA A 41 4.34 -6.30 -4.73
C ALA A 41 3.69 -6.43 -3.35
N THR A 42 2.47 -6.96 -3.26
CA THR A 42 1.75 -7.08 -1.98
C THR A 42 2.28 -8.16 -1.05
N ILE A 43 2.85 -9.26 -1.58
CA ILE A 43 3.49 -10.30 -0.73
C ILE A 43 4.87 -9.82 -0.25
N GLU A 44 5.63 -9.15 -1.10
CA GLU A 44 6.92 -8.55 -0.72
C GLU A 44 6.73 -7.49 0.37
N GLN A 45 5.71 -6.65 0.24
CA GLN A 45 5.32 -5.68 1.27
C GLN A 45 4.89 -6.35 2.57
N LEU A 46 4.12 -7.44 2.51
CA LEU A 46 3.77 -8.21 3.71
C LEU A 46 5.03 -8.68 4.46
N VAL A 47 5.96 -9.31 3.76
CA VAL A 47 7.22 -9.79 4.36
C VAL A 47 8.00 -8.62 4.95
N ALA A 48 8.22 -7.56 4.17
CA ALA A 48 9.00 -6.41 4.59
C ALA A 48 8.44 -5.73 5.86
N GLU A 49 7.13 -5.55 5.95
CA GLU A 49 6.52 -4.90 7.11
C GLU A 49 6.49 -5.81 8.34
N VAL A 50 6.18 -7.10 8.15
CA VAL A 50 6.12 -8.07 9.26
C VAL A 50 7.51 -8.35 9.83
N ASP A 51 8.55 -8.40 8.99
CA ASP A 51 9.94 -8.56 9.46
C ASP A 51 10.45 -7.31 10.19
N ASN A 52 9.94 -6.14 9.84
CA ASN A 52 10.42 -4.87 10.39
C ASN A 52 9.66 -4.44 11.66
N GLY A 53 8.37 -4.80 11.79
CA GLY A 53 7.57 -4.47 12.97
C GLY A 53 6.30 -5.31 13.18
N GLY A 54 6.24 -6.50 12.59
CA GLY A 54 5.12 -7.43 12.76
C GLY A 54 3.85 -7.03 12.02
N PHE A 55 2.78 -7.80 12.24
CA PHE A 55 1.46 -7.55 11.65
C PHE A 55 0.88 -6.21 12.09
N ASN A 56 1.20 -5.72 13.29
CA ASN A 56 0.78 -4.39 13.72
C ASN A 56 1.30 -3.32 12.75
N GLN A 57 2.61 -3.33 12.46
CA GLN A 57 3.21 -2.40 11.49
C GLN A 57 2.63 -2.60 10.09
N TYR A 58 2.44 -3.84 9.64
CA TYR A 58 1.84 -4.12 8.33
C TYR A 58 0.46 -3.46 8.17
N PHE A 59 -0.42 -3.57 9.17
CA PHE A 59 -1.75 -2.96 9.13
C PHE A 59 -1.75 -1.45 9.38
N PHE A 60 -0.82 -0.94 10.20
CA PHE A 60 -0.68 0.50 10.44
C PHE A 60 -0.14 1.26 9.21
N ASN A 61 0.76 0.62 8.47
CA ASN A 61 1.34 1.16 7.24
C ASN A 61 0.41 1.00 6.03
N SER A 62 0.70 1.75 4.96
CA SER A 62 -0.14 1.73 3.75
C SER A 62 -0.24 0.36 3.09
N SER A 63 0.72 -0.53 3.35
CA SER A 63 0.74 -1.92 2.87
C SER A 63 -0.49 -2.73 3.31
N GLY A 64 -1.02 -2.45 4.51
CA GLY A 64 -2.18 -3.13 5.08
C GLY A 64 -3.48 -2.93 4.28
N VAL A 65 -3.59 -1.84 3.51
CA VAL A 65 -4.74 -1.54 2.64
C VAL A 65 -4.96 -2.64 1.61
N ASP A 66 -3.91 -3.32 1.16
CA ASP A 66 -3.97 -4.41 0.18
C ASP A 66 -4.03 -5.81 0.86
N CYS A 67 -4.38 -5.93 2.14
CA CYS A 67 -4.37 -7.20 2.88
C CYS A 67 -5.24 -8.31 2.25
N PHE A 68 -6.42 -7.97 1.70
CA PHE A 68 -7.28 -8.94 1.03
C PHE A 68 -6.71 -9.41 -0.32
N GLU A 69 -6.06 -8.52 -1.07
CA GLU A 69 -5.38 -8.89 -2.32
C GLU A 69 -4.12 -9.73 -2.03
N THR A 70 -3.39 -9.39 -0.97
CA THR A 70 -2.27 -10.19 -0.44
C THR A 70 -2.73 -11.59 -0.06
N LEU A 71 -3.86 -11.70 0.65
CA LEU A 71 -4.46 -12.98 1.03
C LEU A 71 -4.83 -13.82 -0.20
N LYS A 72 -5.45 -13.21 -1.22
CA LYS A 72 -5.77 -13.88 -2.49
C LYS A 72 -4.49 -14.35 -3.20
N ALA A 73 -3.45 -13.52 -3.22
CA ALA A 73 -2.16 -13.85 -3.84
C ALA A 73 -1.46 -15.03 -3.13
N LEU A 74 -1.43 -15.06 -1.79
CA LEU A 74 -0.89 -16.18 -1.01
C LEU A 74 -1.64 -17.49 -1.33
N LYS A 75 -2.98 -17.45 -1.35
CA LYS A 75 -3.81 -18.61 -1.71
C LYS A 75 -3.52 -19.08 -3.13
N LYS A 76 -3.40 -18.16 -4.10
CA LYS A 76 -3.10 -18.49 -5.50
C LYS A 76 -1.72 -19.14 -5.66
N ARG A 77 -0.74 -18.76 -4.83
CA ARG A 77 0.62 -19.35 -4.82
C ARG A 77 0.72 -20.64 -4.00
N GLY A 78 -0.38 -21.14 -3.43
CA GLY A 78 -0.37 -22.35 -2.60
C GLY A 78 0.22 -22.16 -1.20
N LYS A 79 0.51 -20.91 -0.79
CA LYS A 79 1.05 -20.55 0.53
C LYS A 79 -0.07 -20.56 1.58
N THR A 80 -0.60 -21.75 1.82
CA THR A 80 -1.88 -21.96 2.52
C THR A 80 -1.77 -21.65 4.02
N GLN A 81 -0.66 -22.03 4.66
CA GLN A 81 -0.47 -21.77 6.10
C GLN A 81 -0.23 -20.28 6.34
N THR A 82 0.59 -19.62 5.52
CA THR A 82 0.78 -18.16 5.60
C THR A 82 -0.53 -17.41 5.32
N ALA A 83 -1.32 -17.86 4.34
CA ALA A 83 -2.65 -17.29 4.08
C ALA A 83 -3.58 -17.42 5.30
N GLN A 84 -3.55 -18.54 6.02
CA GLN A 84 -4.33 -18.72 7.25
C GLN A 84 -3.86 -17.78 8.36
N ILE A 85 -2.54 -17.56 8.50
CA ILE A 85 -1.98 -16.61 9.46
C ILE A 85 -2.49 -15.20 9.16
N LEU A 86 -2.34 -14.71 7.91
CA LEU A 86 -2.82 -13.39 7.50
C LEU A 86 -4.35 -13.26 7.69
N GLN A 87 -5.11 -14.30 7.35
CA GLN A 87 -6.56 -14.28 7.55
C GLN A 87 -6.95 -14.15 9.03
N ARG A 88 -6.23 -14.81 9.94
CA ARG A 88 -6.44 -14.64 11.39
C ARG A 88 -6.06 -13.24 11.85
N ALA A 89 -4.99 -12.67 11.32
CA ALA A 89 -4.55 -11.31 11.64
C ALA A 89 -5.62 -10.28 11.20
N ILE A 90 -6.22 -10.45 10.01
CA ILE A 90 -7.34 -9.63 9.52
C ILE A 90 -8.56 -9.74 10.46
N HIS A 91 -8.90 -10.93 10.94
CA HIS A 91 -10.03 -11.09 11.87
C HIS A 91 -9.79 -10.42 13.23
N LEU A 92 -8.55 -10.41 13.73
CA LEU A 92 -8.22 -9.76 15.00
C LEU A 92 -8.46 -8.24 14.94
N ILE A 93 -8.18 -7.61 13.80
CA ILE A 93 -8.39 -6.17 13.60
C ILE A 93 -9.79 -5.82 13.06
N ASN A 94 -10.64 -6.83 12.83
CA ASN A 94 -11.99 -6.67 12.31
C ASN A 94 -12.98 -7.58 13.09
N PRO A 95 -13.10 -7.40 14.41
CA PRO A 95 -13.93 -8.27 15.26
C PRO A 95 -15.42 -8.22 14.89
N GLU A 96 -15.87 -7.11 14.33
CA GLU A 96 -17.25 -6.91 13.87
C GLU A 96 -17.54 -7.53 12.49
N ASN A 97 -16.53 -8.14 11.85
CA ASN A 97 -16.63 -8.69 10.49
C ASN A 97 -17.18 -7.68 9.48
N LEU A 98 -16.67 -6.44 9.53
CA LEU A 98 -16.99 -5.42 8.54
C LEU A 98 -16.68 -5.94 7.13
N PRO A 99 -17.49 -5.56 6.12
CA PRO A 99 -17.19 -5.84 4.72
C PRO A 99 -15.79 -5.36 4.30
N GLU A 100 -15.13 -6.06 3.37
CA GLU A 100 -13.74 -5.77 2.95
C GLU A 100 -13.51 -4.28 2.66
N ASN A 101 -14.41 -3.66 1.89
CA ASN A 101 -14.31 -2.25 1.52
C ASN A 101 -14.37 -1.29 2.72
N GLN A 102 -15.11 -1.63 3.78
CA GLN A 102 -15.19 -0.81 4.98
C GLN A 102 -13.93 -0.95 5.84
N LEU A 103 -13.40 -2.16 6.00
CA LEU A 103 -12.13 -2.37 6.71
C LEU A 103 -10.97 -1.69 5.97
N VAL A 104 -10.92 -1.83 4.64
CA VAL A 104 -9.90 -1.17 3.81
C VAL A 104 -9.97 0.35 3.96
N GLU A 105 -11.16 0.93 4.02
CA GLU A 105 -11.32 2.37 4.24
C GLU A 105 -10.84 2.79 5.64
N LYS A 106 -11.13 1.99 6.68
CA LYS A 106 -10.56 2.23 8.02
C LYS A 106 -9.04 2.15 8.01
N LEU A 107 -8.44 1.15 7.38
CA LEU A 107 -6.99 0.99 7.26
C LEU A 107 -6.35 2.20 6.55
N ARG A 108 -6.95 2.63 5.43
CA ARG A 108 -6.51 3.83 4.68
C ARG A 108 -6.51 5.08 5.55
N ASN A 109 -7.52 5.24 6.40
CA ASN A 109 -7.70 6.40 7.28
C ASN A 109 -7.04 6.22 8.66
N ARG A 110 -6.31 5.12 8.91
CA ARG A 110 -5.73 4.77 10.22
C ARG A 110 -6.75 4.79 11.36
N ALA A 111 -7.95 4.30 11.09
CA ALA A 111 -9.10 4.29 12.00
C ALA A 111 -9.45 2.86 12.49
N VAL A 112 -8.44 2.01 12.60
CA VAL A 112 -8.55 0.64 13.13
C VAL A 112 -8.09 0.66 14.58
N ASN A 113 -9.02 0.96 15.50
CA ASN A 113 -8.74 1.11 16.93
C ASN A 113 -8.16 -0.17 17.56
N GLU A 114 -8.45 -1.32 16.96
CA GLU A 114 -7.95 -2.62 17.37
C GLU A 114 -6.41 -2.69 17.34
N LEU A 115 -5.75 -1.87 16.51
CA LEU A 115 -4.28 -1.79 16.48
C LEU A 115 -3.67 -1.13 17.73
N ASP A 116 -4.46 -0.36 18.48
CA ASP A 116 -4.04 0.26 19.75
C ASP A 116 -4.39 -0.63 20.96
N ASP A 117 -5.18 -1.68 20.77
CA ASP A 117 -5.58 -2.60 21.84
C ASP A 117 -4.43 -3.56 22.21
N GLU A 118 -4.04 -3.57 23.48
CA GLU A 118 -2.94 -4.41 23.95
C GLU A 118 -3.21 -5.91 23.79
N GLN A 119 -4.45 -6.35 23.96
CA GLN A 119 -4.80 -7.76 23.81
C GLN A 119 -4.73 -8.18 22.35
N VAL A 120 -5.25 -7.37 21.43
CA VAL A 120 -5.11 -7.59 19.99
C VAL A 120 -3.64 -7.63 19.61
N ASN A 121 -2.83 -6.68 20.09
CA ASN A 121 -1.39 -6.67 19.82
C ASN A 121 -0.67 -7.91 20.32
N ARG A 122 -1.00 -8.41 21.53
CA ARG A 122 -0.46 -9.69 22.04
C ARG A 122 -0.83 -10.87 21.14
N GLU A 123 -2.06 -10.91 20.61
CA GLU A 123 -2.46 -11.97 19.67
C GLU A 123 -1.78 -11.83 18.31
N LEU A 124 -1.61 -10.61 17.79
CA LEU A 124 -0.83 -10.35 16.58
C LEU A 124 0.62 -10.81 16.74
N SER A 125 1.27 -10.56 17.89
CA SER A 125 2.64 -11.03 18.17
C SER A 125 2.79 -12.56 18.15
N LYS A 126 1.72 -13.30 18.53
CA LYS A 126 1.72 -14.76 18.37
C LYS A 126 1.67 -15.16 16.91
N LEU A 127 0.95 -14.41 16.07
CA LEU A 127 0.89 -14.63 14.63
C LEU A 127 2.21 -14.26 13.94
N ASP A 128 2.89 -13.20 14.37
CA ASP A 128 4.25 -12.85 13.93
C ASP A 128 5.20 -14.03 14.15
N SER A 129 5.17 -14.61 15.36
CA SER A 129 5.98 -15.77 15.73
C SER A 129 5.68 -17.02 14.88
N LEU A 130 4.46 -17.15 14.35
CA LEU A 130 4.09 -18.22 13.41
C LEU A 130 4.55 -17.90 11.99
N PHE A 131 4.47 -16.63 11.59
CA PHE A 131 4.92 -16.15 10.29
C PHE A 131 6.43 -16.35 10.10
N TYR A 132 7.24 -16.00 11.12
CA TYR A 132 8.70 -16.14 11.10
C TYR A 132 9.20 -17.59 11.01
N LYS A 133 8.34 -18.58 11.24
CA LYS A 133 8.68 -19.99 11.03
C LYS A 133 8.63 -20.41 9.57
N GLU A 134 8.19 -19.50 8.68
CA GLU A 134 8.04 -19.74 7.24
C GLU A 134 7.36 -21.08 6.94
N PRO A 135 6.12 -21.30 7.41
CA PRO A 135 5.48 -22.62 7.39
C PRO A 135 5.30 -23.22 5.98
N ASP A 136 5.27 -22.36 4.95
CA ASP A 136 5.19 -22.76 3.55
C ASP A 136 6.54 -22.56 2.79
N GLY A 137 7.64 -22.39 3.52
CA GLY A 137 8.94 -21.96 2.99
C GLY A 137 8.95 -20.51 2.49
N PRO A 138 10.02 -20.09 1.80
CA PRO A 138 10.19 -18.70 1.36
C PRO A 138 9.00 -18.17 0.55
N LEU A 139 8.54 -16.97 0.87
CA LEU A 139 7.41 -16.29 0.21
C LEU A 139 7.84 -15.43 -0.99
N ILE A 140 9.10 -15.01 -0.95
CA ILE A 140 9.79 -14.28 -2.00
C ILE A 140 10.89 -15.17 -2.59
N PRO A 141 11.11 -15.15 -3.92
CA PRO A 141 12.14 -15.96 -4.59
C PRO A 141 13.58 -15.61 -4.19
#